data_AF-A0A9P4TDF5-F1
#
_entry.id   AF-A0A9P4TDF5-F1
#
_cell.length_a   1.000
_cell.length_b   1.000
_cell.length_c   1.000
_cell.angle_alpha   90.00
_cell.angle_beta   90.00
_cell.angle_gamma   90.00
#
_symmetry.space_group_name_H-M   'P 1'
#
loop_
_entity.id
_entity.type
_entity.pdbx_description
1 polymer ?
#
loop_
_entity_poly.entity_id
_entity_poly.type
_entity_poly.pdbx_seq_one_letter_code
_entity_poly.pdbx_strand_id
1 'polypeptide(L)'
;MPPPPHQPPNNTTTMPAPPTATTSPSWFLQLPPELRNMIYAHVFDSLTITPCPCITRSGHCRYCVFYSSPQQQQQQQSPPSSPASSSPAPSSPKPQRQLPFHSGTGLTQTCRQIRAETRLLPFKYATYRMKCVDHFARWYSELDGELREAVWEGLNGWQRYGMEWAQDKGVLKGVRKKLE
;
A
#
# COMPACT_ATOMS: atom_id res chain seq x y z
N MET A 1 -22.59 11.09 -73.16
CA MET A 1 -22.27 11.64 -71.83
C MET A 1 -23.25 11.04 -70.83
N PRO A 2 -22.80 10.26 -69.84
CA PRO A 2 -23.70 9.68 -68.84
C PRO A 2 -24.13 10.75 -67.81
N PRO A 3 -25.36 10.65 -67.27
CA PRO A 3 -25.84 11.57 -66.24
C PRO A 3 -25.17 11.30 -64.88
N PRO A 4 -25.04 12.33 -64.03
CA PRO A 4 -24.39 12.19 -62.72
C PRO A 4 -25.29 11.42 -61.73
N PRO A 5 -24.69 10.66 -60.80
CA PRO A 5 -25.43 9.86 -59.83
C PRO A 5 -26.07 10.74 -58.76
N HIS A 6 -27.36 10.51 -58.49
CA HIS A 6 -28.09 11.12 -57.39
C HIS A 6 -27.58 10.57 -56.03
N GLN A 7 -27.08 11.45 -55.17
CA GLN A 7 -26.77 11.14 -53.77
C GLN A 7 -28.04 11.21 -52.90
N PRO A 8 -28.28 10.22 -52.02
CA PRO A 8 -29.38 10.28 -51.05
C PRO A 8 -29.07 11.22 -49.86
N PRO A 9 -30.10 11.81 -49.23
CA PRO A 9 -29.94 12.72 -48.10
C PRO A 9 -29.52 11.98 -46.83
N ASN A 10 -28.44 12.47 -46.22
CA ASN A 10 -27.80 11.86 -45.05
C ASN A 10 -28.37 12.50 -43.77
N ASN A 11 -29.45 11.92 -43.24
CA ASN A 11 -30.13 12.44 -42.04
C ASN A 11 -29.57 11.74 -40.79
N THR A 12 -28.40 12.19 -40.33
CA THR A 12 -27.83 11.73 -39.05
C THR A 12 -28.37 12.59 -37.91
N THR A 13 -29.44 12.13 -37.26
CA THR A 13 -29.93 12.71 -36.00
C THR A 13 -28.97 12.34 -34.88
N THR A 14 -28.08 13.25 -34.54
CA THR A 14 -27.19 13.18 -33.37
C THR A 14 -28.03 13.19 -32.09
N MET A 15 -28.15 12.04 -31.45
CA MET A 15 -28.67 11.95 -30.07
C MET A 15 -27.68 12.65 -29.13
N PRO A 16 -28.15 13.51 -28.19
CA PRO A 16 -27.29 14.12 -27.19
C PRO A 16 -26.66 13.03 -26.33
N ALA A 17 -25.33 13.06 -26.22
CA ALA A 17 -24.57 12.10 -25.45
C ALA A 17 -25.06 12.08 -23.98
N PRO A 18 -25.20 10.89 -23.36
CA PRO A 18 -25.62 10.76 -21.97
C PRO A 18 -24.62 11.50 -21.06
N PRO A 19 -25.10 12.19 -20.02
CA PRO A 19 -24.23 12.90 -19.09
C PRO A 19 -23.30 11.89 -18.41
N THR A 20 -22.01 11.98 -18.71
CA THR A 20 -20.95 11.20 -18.10
C THR A 20 -20.88 11.54 -16.61
N ALA A 21 -21.39 10.64 -15.77
CA ALA A 21 -21.30 10.76 -14.32
C ALA A 21 -19.83 10.88 -13.92
N THR A 22 -19.41 12.10 -13.58
CA THR A 22 -18.06 12.40 -13.13
C THR A 22 -17.89 11.79 -11.74
N THR A 23 -17.32 10.59 -11.68
CA THR A 23 -16.98 9.96 -10.40
C THR A 23 -15.90 10.80 -9.76
N SER A 24 -16.26 11.55 -8.71
CA SER A 24 -15.34 12.45 -8.02
C SER A 24 -14.12 11.65 -7.54
N PRO A 25 -12.90 11.97 -8.03
CA PRO A 25 -11.71 11.23 -7.63
C PRO A 25 -11.49 11.42 -6.12
N SER A 26 -10.98 10.38 -5.45
CA SER A 26 -10.62 10.45 -4.02
C SER A 26 -9.89 11.76 -3.72
N TRP A 27 -10.40 12.56 -2.77
CA TRP A 27 -9.84 13.87 -2.40
C TRP A 27 -8.34 13.79 -2.10
N PHE A 28 -7.89 12.64 -1.59
CA PHE A 28 -6.50 12.39 -1.27
C PHE A 28 -5.61 12.32 -2.52
N LEU A 29 -6.13 11.78 -3.64
CA LEU A 29 -5.43 11.78 -4.93
C LEU A 29 -5.45 13.15 -5.63
N GLN A 30 -6.34 14.05 -5.20
CA GLN A 30 -6.38 15.43 -5.70
C GLN A 30 -5.31 16.32 -5.05
N LEU A 31 -4.72 15.88 -3.93
CA LEU A 31 -3.63 16.62 -3.28
C LEU A 31 -2.39 16.64 -4.19
N PRO A 32 -1.66 17.76 -4.27
CA PRO A 32 -0.33 17.79 -4.85
C PRO A 32 0.59 16.71 -4.24
N PRO A 33 1.50 16.11 -5.04
CA PRO A 33 2.38 15.05 -4.59
C PRO A 33 3.24 15.45 -3.38
N GLU A 34 3.59 16.72 -3.25
CA GLU A 34 4.34 17.27 -2.12
C GLU A 34 3.57 17.10 -0.81
N LEU A 35 2.27 17.43 -0.80
CA LEU A 35 1.42 17.29 0.38
C LEU A 35 1.19 15.83 0.74
N ARG A 36 1.02 14.95 -0.26
CA ARG A 36 0.91 13.51 0.00
C ARG A 36 2.19 12.98 0.65
N ASN A 37 3.35 13.38 0.14
CA ASN A 37 4.65 13.00 0.71
C ASN A 37 4.83 13.51 2.16
N MET A 38 4.38 14.73 2.47
CA MET A 38 4.38 15.23 3.85
C MET A 38 3.49 14.41 4.79
N ILE A 39 2.29 14.05 4.33
CA ILE A 39 1.38 13.18 5.09
C ILE A 39 2.02 11.81 5.31
N TYR A 40 2.59 11.21 4.28
CA TYR A 40 3.27 9.93 4.41
C TYR A 40 4.48 10.00 5.34
N ALA A 41 5.31 11.03 5.21
CA ALA A 41 6.43 11.24 6.11
C ALA A 41 5.93 11.31 7.56
N HIS A 42 4.91 12.10 7.85
CA HIS A 42 4.33 12.20 9.19
C HIS A 42 3.74 10.88 9.71
N VAL A 43 3.01 10.14 8.87
CA VAL A 43 2.41 8.85 9.23
C VAL A 43 3.47 7.78 9.53
N PHE A 44 4.58 7.80 8.77
CA PHE A 44 5.63 6.79 8.87
C PHE A 44 6.85 7.22 9.70
N ASP A 45 6.93 8.47 10.18
CA ASP A 45 8.07 8.97 10.99
C ASP A 45 8.30 8.15 12.26
N SER A 46 7.20 7.69 12.86
CA SER A 46 7.25 6.83 14.06
C SER A 46 7.43 5.34 13.75
N LEU A 47 7.54 4.97 12.47
CA LEU A 47 7.62 3.59 12.05
C LEU A 47 9.00 3.02 12.38
N THR A 48 9.06 2.05 13.28
CA THR A 48 10.29 1.30 13.55
C THR A 48 10.19 -0.10 12.95
N ILE A 49 11.13 -0.47 12.08
CA ILE A 49 11.23 -1.83 11.54
C ILE A 49 12.35 -2.56 12.30
N THR A 50 11.96 -3.64 13.00
CA THR A 50 12.91 -4.55 13.65
C THR A 50 12.79 -5.92 13.00
N PRO A 51 13.71 -6.31 12.09
CA PRO A 51 13.69 -7.65 11.54
C PRO A 51 13.85 -8.67 12.66
N CYS A 52 12.79 -9.45 12.90
CA CYS A 52 12.77 -10.44 13.94
C CYS A 52 13.28 -11.78 13.40
N PRO A 53 14.25 -12.43 14.06
CA PRO A 53 14.69 -13.78 13.73
C PRO A 53 13.75 -14.82 14.32
N CYS A 54 12.44 -14.67 14.07
CA CYS A 54 11.49 -15.70 14.44
C CYS A 54 11.66 -16.87 13.46
N ILE A 55 12.56 -17.80 13.81
CA ILE A 55 12.60 -19.13 13.24
C ILE A 55 11.37 -19.86 13.75
N THR A 56 10.25 -19.76 13.02
CA THR A 56 9.13 -20.65 13.31
C THR A 56 9.53 -22.05 12.85
N ARG A 57 9.50 -23.03 13.76
CA ARG A 57 9.58 -24.47 13.43
C ARG A 57 8.54 -24.91 12.38
N SER A 58 7.48 -24.12 12.17
CA SER A 58 6.43 -24.34 11.18
C SER A 58 6.69 -23.76 9.79
N GLY A 59 7.85 -23.15 9.53
CA GLY A 59 8.19 -22.61 8.20
C GLY A 59 7.49 -21.30 7.82
N HIS A 60 6.73 -20.67 8.71
CA HIS A 60 6.02 -19.40 8.46
C HIS A 60 6.10 -18.40 9.63
N CYS A 61 7.23 -17.69 9.80
CA CYS A 61 7.22 -16.22 9.95
C CYS A 61 8.40 -15.69 9.13
N ARG A 62 8.13 -15.25 7.91
CA ARG A 62 9.08 -14.52 7.05
C ARG A 62 9.14 -13.07 7.50
N TYR A 63 9.67 -12.81 8.69
CA TYR A 63 9.87 -11.48 9.28
C TYR A 63 8.58 -10.84 9.81
N CYS A 64 8.44 -10.93 11.13
CA CYS A 64 7.41 -10.24 11.84
C CYS A 64 7.85 -8.75 11.94
N VAL A 65 7.22 -7.85 11.17
CA VAL A 65 7.47 -6.40 11.23
C VAL A 65 6.63 -5.84 12.36
N PHE A 66 7.29 -5.44 13.46
CA PHE A 66 6.61 -4.81 14.57
C PHE A 66 6.43 -3.33 14.30
N TYR A 67 5.23 -2.93 13.91
CA TYR A 67 4.85 -1.52 13.85
C TYR A 67 4.53 -1.04 15.26
N SER A 68 5.47 -0.34 15.89
CA SER A 68 5.19 0.36 17.15
C SER A 68 4.82 1.80 16.83
N SER A 69 3.54 2.06 16.51
CA SER A 69 3.07 3.45 16.44
C SER A 69 2.78 3.95 17.85
N PRO A 70 3.34 5.10 18.29
CA PRO A 70 3.07 5.66 19.62
C PRO A 70 1.58 5.97 19.83
N GLN A 71 0.81 6.23 18.76
CA GLN A 71 -0.65 6.41 18.89
C GLN A 71 -1.39 5.12 19.27
N GLN A 72 -0.93 3.94 18.84
CA GLN A 72 -1.58 2.68 19.22
C GLN A 72 -1.43 2.37 20.71
N GLN A 73 -0.34 2.81 21.34
CA GLN A 73 -0.18 2.66 22.79
C GLN A 73 -1.19 3.48 23.59
N GLN A 74 -1.64 4.63 23.07
CA GLN A 74 -2.59 5.48 23.77
C GLN A 74 -4.04 4.96 23.66
N GLN A 75 -4.41 4.33 22.54
CA GLN A 75 -5.77 3.75 22.40
C GLN A 75 -5.99 2.51 23.27
N GLN A 76 -4.95 1.73 23.59
CA GLN A 76 -5.09 0.56 24.47
C GLN A 76 -5.34 0.89 25.95
N GLN A 77 -5.26 2.17 26.36
CA GLN A 77 -5.57 2.59 27.72
C GLN A 77 -7.04 3.03 27.91
N SER A 78 -7.85 2.97 26.85
CA SER A 78 -9.29 3.22 26.99
C SER A 78 -9.97 2.02 27.64
N PRO A 79 -10.66 2.17 28.78
CA PRO A 79 -11.40 1.08 29.39
C PRO A 79 -12.49 0.57 28.44
N PRO A 80 -12.79 -0.74 28.43
CA PRO A 80 -13.84 -1.30 27.58
C PRO A 80 -15.20 -0.71 27.98
N SER A 81 -15.77 0.14 27.13
CA SER A 81 -17.15 0.58 27.25
C SER A 81 -18.07 -0.64 27.12
N SER A 82 -18.88 -0.85 28.15
CA SER A 82 -19.79 -1.99 28.26
C SER A 82 -20.75 -2.09 27.08
N PRO A 83 -21.10 -3.30 26.62
CA PRO A 83 -22.08 -3.47 25.54
C PRO A 83 -23.46 -3.05 26.02
N ALA A 84 -23.98 -1.96 25.49
CA ALA A 84 -25.39 -1.59 25.64
C ALA A 84 -26.24 -2.58 24.84
N SER A 85 -27.07 -3.33 25.57
CA SER A 85 -28.12 -4.20 25.03
C SER A 85 -29.26 -3.34 24.49
N SER A 86 -29.54 -3.44 23.19
CA SER A 86 -30.70 -2.80 22.57
C SER A 86 -31.46 -3.80 21.70
N SER A 87 -32.72 -4.04 22.08
CA SER A 87 -33.70 -4.90 21.41
C SER A 87 -33.95 -4.53 19.95
N PRO A 88 -34.22 -5.51 19.07
CA PRO A 88 -34.56 -5.27 17.68
C PRO A 88 -36.03 -4.84 17.50
N ALA A 89 -36.24 -3.66 16.93
CA ALA A 89 -37.55 -3.23 16.43
C ALA A 89 -37.79 -3.75 14.99
N PRO A 90 -39.05 -4.02 14.59
CA PRO A 90 -39.40 -4.61 13.31
C PRO A 90 -39.10 -3.67 12.13
N SER A 91 -38.40 -4.20 11.15
CA SER A 91 -37.81 -3.53 10.00
C SER A 91 -38.85 -3.16 8.93
N SER A 92 -39.03 -1.86 8.66
CA SER A 92 -39.64 -1.38 7.42
C SER A 92 -38.74 -1.70 6.21
N PRO A 93 -39.29 -2.11 5.06
CA PRO A 93 -38.53 -2.42 3.86
C PRO A 93 -37.83 -1.16 3.34
N LYS A 94 -36.50 -1.10 3.48
CA LYS A 94 -35.68 0.00 2.96
C LYS A 94 -35.65 -0.06 1.43
N PRO A 95 -35.90 1.07 0.74
CA PRO A 95 -35.78 1.14 -0.70
C PRO A 95 -34.36 0.75 -1.13
N GLN A 96 -34.30 -0.28 -1.97
CA GLN A 96 -33.07 -0.84 -2.51
C GLN A 96 -32.43 0.20 -3.43
N ARG A 97 -31.48 0.99 -2.89
CA ARG A 97 -30.66 1.90 -3.68
C ARG A 97 -29.83 1.05 -4.64
N GLN A 98 -30.23 1.02 -5.90
CA GLN A 98 -29.38 0.50 -6.97
C GLN A 98 -28.19 1.45 -7.11
N LEU A 99 -27.08 1.07 -6.48
CA LEU A 99 -25.79 1.72 -6.67
C LEU A 99 -25.30 1.32 -8.07
N PRO A 100 -25.03 2.29 -8.96
CA PRO A 100 -24.59 1.99 -10.32
C PRO A 100 -23.30 1.14 -10.30
N PHE A 101 -23.32 0.03 -11.03
CA PHE A 101 -22.27 -1.00 -11.09
C PHE A 101 -20.89 -0.52 -11.60
N HIS A 102 -20.78 0.74 -12.04
CA HIS A 102 -19.52 1.33 -12.51
C HIS A 102 -18.56 1.76 -11.38
N SER A 103 -18.94 1.64 -10.11
CA SER A 103 -18.08 2.00 -8.98
C SER A 103 -17.01 0.95 -8.62
N GLY A 104 -17.17 -0.32 -9.02
CA GLY A 104 -16.27 -1.40 -8.59
C GLY A 104 -14.88 -1.36 -9.23
N THR A 105 -14.79 -0.99 -10.51
CA THR A 105 -13.52 -0.89 -11.24
C THR A 105 -12.73 0.36 -10.84
N GLY A 106 -13.42 1.49 -10.65
CA GLY A 106 -12.80 2.74 -10.19
C GLY A 106 -12.11 2.59 -8.84
N LEU A 107 -12.78 1.97 -7.86
CA LEU A 107 -12.17 1.72 -6.54
C LEU A 107 -10.93 0.81 -6.65
N THR A 108 -11.03 -0.27 -7.43
CA THR A 108 -9.91 -1.21 -7.61
C THR A 108 -8.69 -0.52 -8.25
N GLN A 109 -8.92 0.35 -9.24
CA GLN A 109 -7.86 1.13 -9.87
C GLN A 109 -7.22 2.12 -8.89
N THR A 110 -8.02 2.86 -8.13
CA THR A 110 -7.54 3.76 -7.08
C THR A 110 -6.73 3.02 -6.01
N CYS A 111 -7.19 1.85 -5.55
CA CYS A 111 -6.45 1.04 -4.58
C CYS A 111 -5.11 0.54 -5.14
N ARG A 112 -5.05 0.14 -6.41
CA ARG A 112 -3.80 -0.25 -7.07
C ARG A 112 -2.83 0.93 -7.19
N GLN A 113 -3.33 2.09 -7.57
CA GLN A 113 -2.53 3.31 -7.66
C GLN A 113 -1.97 3.72 -6.30
N ILE A 114 -2.82 3.79 -5.27
CA ILE A 114 -2.38 4.07 -3.89
C ILE A 114 -1.31 3.05 -3.49
N ARG A 115 -1.57 1.76 -3.69
CA ARG A 115 -0.59 0.71 -3.35
C ARG A 115 0.73 0.88 -4.11
N ALA A 116 0.71 1.25 -5.38
CA ALA A 116 1.93 1.49 -6.16
C ALA A 116 2.71 2.70 -5.63
N GLU A 117 2.02 3.80 -5.31
CA GLU A 117 2.63 5.01 -4.75
C GLU A 117 3.15 4.79 -3.31
N THR A 118 2.47 3.96 -2.51
CA THR A 118 2.77 3.81 -1.09
C THR A 118 3.61 2.60 -0.72
N ARG A 119 3.80 1.61 -1.59
CA ARG A 119 4.45 0.34 -1.19
C ARG A 119 5.86 0.51 -0.61
N LEU A 120 6.61 1.50 -1.09
CA LEU A 120 7.99 1.73 -0.66
C LEU A 120 8.09 2.71 0.53
N LEU A 121 7.06 3.52 0.77
CA LEU A 121 7.11 4.59 1.75
C LEU A 121 7.34 4.11 3.19
N PRO A 122 6.74 2.99 3.65
CA PRO A 122 7.07 2.41 4.94
C PRO A 122 8.56 2.11 5.09
N PHE A 123 9.23 1.66 4.02
CA PHE A 123 10.64 1.33 4.07
C PHE A 123 11.53 2.57 3.95
N LYS A 124 11.11 3.56 3.17
CA LYS A 124 11.87 4.80 3.00
C LYS A 124 11.93 5.65 4.29
N TYR A 125 10.82 5.71 5.03
CA TYR A 125 10.71 6.56 6.23
C TYR A 125 10.85 5.80 7.54
N ALA A 126 11.00 4.46 7.52
CA ALA A 126 11.20 3.70 8.74
C ALA A 126 12.56 3.94 9.38
N THR A 127 12.58 3.94 10.71
CA THR A 127 13.79 3.73 11.49
C THR A 127 14.06 2.23 11.65
N TYR A 128 15.27 1.80 11.31
CA TYR A 128 15.66 0.39 11.42
C TYR A 128 16.32 0.10 12.77
N ARG A 129 15.86 -0.95 13.46
CA ARG A 129 16.55 -1.49 14.65
C ARG A 129 17.29 -2.77 14.31
N MET A 130 18.61 -2.67 14.21
CA MET A 130 19.49 -3.81 13.98
C MET A 130 19.96 -4.42 15.30
N LYS A 131 19.21 -5.40 15.81
CA LYS A 131 19.66 -6.16 17.00
C LYS A 131 20.79 -7.15 16.68
N CYS A 132 20.81 -7.67 15.47
CA CYS A 132 21.79 -8.63 14.98
C CYS A 132 21.99 -8.41 13.49
N VAL A 133 23.24 -8.15 13.09
CA VAL A 133 23.59 -7.84 11.70
C VAL A 133 23.29 -9.02 10.78
N ASP A 134 23.57 -10.26 11.19
CA ASP A 134 23.33 -11.44 10.35
C ASP A 134 21.84 -11.64 10.04
N HIS A 135 20.97 -11.43 11.04
CA HIS A 135 19.52 -11.51 10.86
C HIS A 135 19.00 -10.42 9.94
N PHE A 136 19.52 -9.20 10.09
CA PHE A 136 19.17 -8.09 9.23
C PHE A 136 19.66 -8.33 7.78
N ALA A 137 20.90 -8.79 7.62
CA ALA A 137 21.50 -9.09 6.33
C ALA A 137 20.71 -10.17 5.59
N ARG A 138 20.32 -11.24 6.29
CA ARG A 138 19.46 -12.28 5.74
C ARG A 138 18.10 -11.73 5.30
N TRP A 139 17.43 -10.96 6.16
CA TRP A 139 16.18 -10.28 5.81
C TRP A 139 16.31 -9.40 4.56
N TYR A 140 17.32 -8.54 4.55
CA TYR A 140 17.63 -7.63 3.46
C TYR A 140 17.89 -8.37 2.13
N SER A 141 18.51 -9.56 2.19
CA SER A 141 18.77 -10.36 1.00
C SER A 141 17.52 -10.94 0.33
N GLU A 142 16.42 -11.07 1.09
CA GLU A 142 15.12 -11.56 0.61
C GLU A 142 14.24 -10.44 0.03
N LEU A 143 14.63 -9.17 0.20
CA LEU A 143 13.90 -8.04 -0.39
C LEU A 143 14.14 -7.96 -1.91
N ASP A 144 13.11 -7.52 -2.63
CA ASP A 144 13.23 -7.14 -4.04
C ASP A 144 14.13 -5.91 -4.22
N GLY A 145 14.52 -5.62 -5.47
CA GLY A 145 15.47 -4.55 -5.78
C GLY A 145 15.03 -3.17 -5.28
N GLU A 146 13.75 -2.81 -5.52
CA GLU A 146 13.22 -1.50 -5.13
C GLU A 146 13.11 -1.34 -3.61
N LEU A 147 12.62 -2.38 -2.91
CA LEU A 147 12.56 -2.38 -1.45
C LEU A 147 13.94 -2.33 -0.84
N ARG A 148 14.91 -3.02 -1.43
CA ARG A 148 16.29 -3.05 -0.98
C ARG A 148 16.94 -1.68 -1.05
N GLU A 149 16.77 -0.95 -2.16
CA GLU A 149 17.23 0.43 -2.30
C GLU A 149 16.56 1.36 -1.29
N ALA A 150 15.23 1.26 -1.13
CA ALA A 150 14.49 2.07 -0.16
C ALA A 150 14.98 1.83 1.29
N VAL A 151 15.23 0.58 1.66
CA VAL A 151 15.80 0.23 2.97
C VAL A 151 17.21 0.79 3.12
N TRP A 152 18.06 0.62 2.10
CA TRP A 152 19.46 1.10 2.12
C TRP A 152 19.55 2.61 2.35
N GLU A 153 18.71 3.38 1.66
CA GLU A 153 18.63 4.83 1.84
C GLU A 153 18.24 5.20 3.28
N GLY A 154 17.34 4.44 3.91
CA GLY A 154 16.94 4.63 5.30
C GLY A 154 17.95 4.17 6.36
N LEU A 155 19.03 3.47 5.99
CA LEU A 155 20.07 3.05 6.93
C LEU A 155 21.00 4.21 7.28
N ASN A 156 21.33 4.36 8.55
CA ASN A 156 22.40 5.28 8.99
C ASN A 156 23.81 4.73 8.69
N GLY A 157 24.84 5.56 8.85
CA GLY A 157 26.22 5.20 8.48
C GLY A 157 26.75 3.92 9.16
N TRP A 158 26.52 3.76 10.46
CA TRP A 158 26.93 2.55 11.19
C TRP A 158 26.18 1.30 10.73
N GLN A 159 24.91 1.48 10.35
CA GLN A 159 24.10 0.40 9.84
C GLN A 159 24.57 -0.08 8.46
N ARG A 160 24.90 0.85 7.57
CA ARG A 160 25.49 0.54 6.26
C ARG A 160 26.83 -0.17 6.40
N TYR A 161 27.71 0.33 7.29
CA TYR A 161 28.98 -0.33 7.59
C TYR A 161 28.81 -1.78 8.06
N GLY A 162 27.87 -2.04 8.98
CA GLY A 162 27.58 -3.40 9.42
C GLY A 162 27.09 -4.31 8.28
N MET A 163 26.31 -3.77 7.35
CA MET A 163 25.82 -4.49 6.18
C MET A 163 26.91 -4.79 5.15
N GLU A 164 27.82 -3.85 4.90
CA GLU A 164 28.99 -4.05 4.05
C GLU A 164 29.90 -5.15 4.63
N TRP A 165 30.18 -5.08 5.93
CA TRP A 165 30.93 -6.12 6.62
C TRP A 165 30.30 -7.51 6.50
N ALA A 166 28.97 -7.62 6.62
CA ALA A 166 28.26 -8.89 6.46
C ALA A 166 28.32 -9.44 5.03
N GLN A 167 28.34 -8.55 4.02
CA GLN A 167 28.53 -8.93 2.62
C GLN A 167 29.93 -9.52 2.40
N ASP A 168 30.97 -8.85 2.91
CA ASP A 168 32.37 -9.27 2.78
C ASP A 168 32.63 -10.63 3.43
N LYS A 169 32.01 -10.89 4.60
CA LYS A 169 32.09 -12.18 5.29
C LYS A 169 31.34 -13.31 4.59
N GLY A 170 30.62 -13.02 3.51
CA GLY A 170 29.90 -14.03 2.73
C GLY A 170 28.66 -14.56 3.45
N VAL A 171 28.15 -13.87 4.48
CA VAL A 171 26.92 -14.24 5.20
C VAL A 171 25.74 -14.36 4.23
N LEU A 172 25.75 -13.56 3.15
CA LEU A 172 24.73 -13.58 2.10
C LEU A 172 24.88 -14.72 1.07
N LYS A 173 26.06 -15.38 0.98
CA LYS A 173 26.33 -16.37 -0.09
C LYS A 173 25.55 -17.68 0.10
N GLY A 174 25.06 -17.97 1.30
CA GLY A 174 24.30 -19.18 1.60
C GLY A 174 22.82 -19.16 1.18
N VAL A 175 22.25 -17.98 0.91
CA VAL A 175 20.79 -17.82 0.73
C VAL A 175 20.33 -18.08 -0.72
N ARG A 176 21.16 -17.79 -1.72
CA ARG A 176 20.77 -17.90 -3.15
C ARG A 176 20.58 -19.33 -3.66
N LYS A 177 21.19 -20.35 -3.05
CA LYS A 177 21.19 -21.73 -3.59
C LYS A 177 19.90 -22.54 -3.34
N LYS A 178 18.85 -21.95 -2.77
CA LYS A 178 17.63 -22.68 -2.35
C LYS A 178 16.35 -22.35 -3.16
N LEU A 179 16.47 -21.58 -4.25
CA LEU A 179 15.33 -21.10 -5.03
C LEU A 179 15.37 -21.51 -6.52
N GLU A 180 16.32 -22.36 -6.90
CA GLU A 180 16.33 -23.10 -8.17
C GLU A 180 15.92 -24.55 -7.90
#